data_AF-A0A833GE00-F1
#
_entry.id   AF-A0A833GE00-F1
#
_cell.length_a   1.000
_cell.length_b   1.000
_cell.length_c   1.000
_cell.angle_alpha   90.00
_cell.angle_beta   90.00
_cell.angle_gamma   90.00
#
_symmetry.space_group_name_H-M   'P 1'
#
loop_
_entity.id
_entity.type
_entity.pdbx_description
1 polymer ?
#
loop_
_entity_poly.entity_id
_entity_poly.type
_entity_poly.pdbx_seq_one_letter_code
_entity_poly.pdbx_strand_id
1 'polypeptide(L)'
;MADGGEWLDLGLAGDLAKKPLQQVSVGGRDFAVSYRDGTFGVVGNACNHVGGPLGCGHLDGEYITCPWHAWKFHRTTGEGEPGFEQDRVPSYPVKVEGGRLLIDLSRATKRSRKPHDPHPLARTPKREPGPLRLVGLSTTAMDGKYPRFSGSDHLLGHALSAAQAAGAETKLIRLNDLTFRACEGYYSKAARACTWPCSITLMDSADQMDRVYDAFVHWADVIIVGTPIRWGAASSLYFKMAERLNCVQNAITTHNRVLIRNKIAGFIIVGGQDNIQGVAGQMLGFFAELGFIFPQFPYIAHSRGWSREDMERNIEVVRTSKELADGAAKLAARCLELAADLIARDEAPTAIERGGRKAHALT
;
A
#
# COMPACT_ATOMS: atom_id res chain seq x y z
N MET A 1 -1.18 18.85 -53.49
CA MET A 1 -2.40 18.99 -52.68
C MET A 1 -1.95 18.96 -51.23
N ALA A 2 -2.24 20.01 -50.48
CA ALA A 2 -1.76 20.21 -49.12
C ALA A 2 -2.41 19.19 -48.17
N ASP A 3 -1.57 18.44 -47.46
CA ASP A 3 -1.96 17.56 -46.37
C ASP A 3 -2.32 18.44 -45.16
N GLY A 4 -3.58 18.91 -45.14
CA GLY A 4 -4.08 19.88 -44.17
C GLY A 4 -4.32 19.23 -42.81
N GLY A 5 -3.26 19.05 -42.02
CA GLY A 5 -3.37 18.69 -40.61
C GLY A 5 -4.25 19.70 -39.86
N GLU A 6 -5.21 19.20 -39.09
CA GLU A 6 -6.09 20.02 -38.24
C GLU A 6 -5.26 20.57 -37.07
N TRP A 7 -4.81 21.82 -37.20
CA TRP A 7 -4.06 22.52 -36.17
C TRP A 7 -5.01 23.01 -35.07
N LEU A 8 -4.85 22.50 -33.86
CA LEU A 8 -5.62 22.90 -32.69
C LEU A 8 -4.89 24.01 -31.92
N ASP A 9 -5.58 25.10 -31.64
CA ASP A 9 -5.08 26.22 -30.83
C ASP A 9 -5.18 25.90 -29.33
N LEU A 10 -4.03 25.92 -28.64
CA LEU A 10 -3.92 25.72 -27.19
C LEU A 10 -3.91 27.03 -26.38
N GLY A 11 -3.81 28.19 -27.04
CA GLY A 11 -3.80 29.51 -26.42
C GLY A 11 -2.54 30.33 -26.71
N LEU A 12 -2.40 31.46 -25.99
CA LEU A 12 -1.29 32.39 -26.16
C LEU A 12 0.03 31.77 -25.69
N ALA A 13 1.02 31.69 -26.59
CA ALA A 13 2.32 31.09 -26.30
C ALA A 13 3.03 31.83 -25.14
N GLY A 14 2.93 33.16 -25.09
CA GLY A 14 3.50 33.97 -24.02
C GLY A 14 2.93 33.65 -22.63
N ASP A 15 1.66 33.26 -22.54
CA ASP A 15 1.05 32.84 -21.27
C ASP A 15 1.43 31.41 -20.92
N LEU A 16 1.44 30.52 -21.91
CA LEU A 16 1.80 29.11 -21.72
C LEU A 16 3.27 28.93 -21.33
N ALA A 17 4.16 29.81 -21.78
CA ALA A 17 5.58 29.82 -21.44
C ALA A 17 5.87 30.21 -19.97
N LYS A 18 4.91 30.82 -19.25
CA LYS A 18 5.12 31.28 -17.86
C LYS A 18 5.25 30.14 -16.85
N LYS A 19 4.85 28.92 -17.23
CA LYS A 19 4.92 27.73 -16.38
C LYS A 19 5.77 26.67 -17.05
N PRO A 20 6.65 25.97 -16.32
CA PRO A 20 7.47 24.90 -16.90
C PRO A 20 6.60 23.74 -17.40
N LEU A 21 5.47 23.48 -16.74
CA LEU A 21 4.52 22.43 -17.09
C LEU A 21 3.12 22.82 -16.61
N GLN A 22 2.11 22.56 -17.45
CA GLN A 22 0.71 22.76 -17.09
C GLN A 22 -0.22 21.85 -17.89
N GLN A 23 -1.39 21.56 -17.33
CA GLN A 23 -2.49 20.96 -18.07
C GLN A 23 -3.25 22.05 -18.84
N VAL A 24 -3.56 21.77 -20.11
CA VAL A 24 -4.40 22.60 -20.97
C VAL A 24 -5.53 21.75 -21.54
N SER A 25 -6.77 22.23 -21.41
CA SER A 25 -7.98 21.54 -21.85
C SER A 25 -8.61 22.28 -23.02
N VAL A 26 -8.67 21.64 -24.19
CA VAL A 26 -9.28 22.21 -25.42
C VAL A 26 -10.05 21.12 -26.14
N GLY A 27 -11.27 21.43 -26.60
CA GLY A 27 -12.10 20.49 -27.37
C GLY A 27 -12.41 19.18 -26.64
N GLY A 28 -12.54 19.23 -25.31
CA GLY A 28 -12.78 18.04 -24.47
C GLY A 28 -11.57 17.11 -24.31
N ARG A 29 -10.36 17.56 -24.70
CA ARG A 29 -9.10 16.81 -24.56
C ARG A 29 -8.16 17.56 -23.64
N ASP A 30 -7.44 16.80 -22.82
CA ASP A 30 -6.40 17.33 -21.95
C ASP A 30 -5.00 17.06 -22.52
N PHE A 31 -4.17 18.09 -22.50
CA PHE A 31 -2.77 18.05 -22.92
C PHE A 31 -1.86 18.48 -21.78
N ALA A 32 -0.69 17.85 -21.70
CA ALA A 32 0.40 18.33 -20.86
C ALA A 32 1.30 19.22 -21.73
N VAL A 33 1.29 20.52 -21.44
CA VAL A 33 2.08 21.53 -22.16
C VAL A 33 3.28 21.87 -21.29
N SER A 34 4.47 21.61 -21.84
CA SER A 34 5.76 21.92 -21.22
C SER A 34 6.43 23.08 -21.94
N TYR A 35 7.18 23.89 -21.21
CA TYR A 35 8.04 24.92 -21.78
C TYR A 35 9.38 24.94 -21.04
N ARG A 36 10.45 24.74 -21.80
CA ARG A 36 11.82 24.72 -21.27
C ARG A 36 12.78 25.18 -22.35
N ASP A 37 13.73 26.03 -21.97
CA ASP A 37 14.84 26.48 -22.83
C ASP A 37 14.36 26.99 -24.20
N GLY A 38 13.31 27.82 -24.19
CA GLY A 38 12.72 28.41 -25.40
C GLY A 38 11.82 27.47 -26.21
N THR A 39 11.66 26.21 -25.79
CA THR A 39 11.06 25.16 -26.60
C THR A 39 9.81 24.58 -25.94
N PHE A 40 8.68 24.60 -26.66
CA PHE A 40 7.46 23.91 -26.25
C PHE A 40 7.54 22.41 -26.50
N GLY A 41 6.93 21.63 -25.61
CA GLY A 41 6.65 20.21 -25.83
C GLY A 41 5.22 19.92 -25.40
N VAL A 42 4.46 19.19 -26.22
CA VAL A 42 3.07 18.85 -25.93
C VAL A 42 2.87 17.34 -26.05
N VAL A 43 2.42 16.73 -24.96
CA VAL A 43 2.04 15.32 -24.91
C VAL A 43 0.63 15.14 -24.38
N GLY A 44 0.04 13.97 -24.60
CA GLY A 44 -1.27 13.63 -24.05
C GLY A 44 -1.23 13.63 -22.53
N ASN A 45 -2.25 14.19 -21.87
CA ASN A 45 -2.20 14.39 -20.43
C ASN A 45 -2.32 13.10 -19.60
N ALA A 46 -2.84 11.99 -20.15
CA ALA A 46 -3.03 10.76 -19.40
C ALA A 46 -1.80 9.84 -19.47
N CYS A 47 -1.10 9.67 -18.35
CA CYS A 47 0.00 8.71 -18.17
C CYS A 47 -0.42 7.27 -18.54
N ASN A 48 0.47 6.49 -19.16
CA ASN A 48 0.18 5.11 -19.58
C ASN A 48 0.01 4.11 -18.43
N HIS A 49 0.47 4.43 -17.23
CA HIS A 49 0.38 3.53 -16.08
C HIS A 49 -1.06 3.36 -15.59
N VAL A 50 -1.67 4.42 -15.04
CA VAL A 50 -3.06 4.40 -14.53
C VAL A 50 -3.83 5.68 -14.90
N GLY A 51 -3.34 6.45 -15.87
CA GLY A 51 -4.00 7.66 -16.35
C GLY A 51 -3.83 8.88 -15.45
N GLY A 52 -2.69 9.03 -14.77
CA GLY A 52 -2.36 10.24 -14.01
C GLY A 52 -2.16 11.47 -14.91
N PRO A 53 -2.56 12.67 -14.47
CA PRO A 53 -2.49 13.90 -15.27
C PRO A 53 -1.06 14.45 -15.34
N LEU A 54 -0.37 14.20 -16.46
CA LEU A 54 1.03 14.59 -16.68
C LEU A 54 1.23 16.10 -16.55
N GLY A 55 0.29 16.92 -16.99
CA GLY A 55 0.33 18.38 -16.87
C GLY A 55 0.23 18.91 -15.43
N CYS A 56 -0.15 18.06 -14.46
CA CYS A 56 -0.10 18.36 -13.03
C CYS A 56 1.15 17.76 -12.35
N GLY A 57 2.09 17.22 -13.12
CA GLY A 57 3.38 16.72 -12.67
C GLY A 57 4.44 17.80 -12.50
N HIS A 58 5.70 17.43 -12.67
CA HIS A 58 6.82 18.36 -12.74
C HIS A 58 7.80 17.93 -13.85
N LEU A 59 8.65 18.86 -14.31
CA LEU A 59 9.75 18.53 -15.20
C LEU A 59 10.98 18.07 -14.39
N ASP A 60 11.59 16.98 -14.84
CA ASP A 60 12.91 16.50 -14.44
C ASP A 60 13.77 16.33 -15.71
N GLY A 61 14.67 17.28 -15.96
CA GLY A 61 15.37 17.31 -17.25
C GLY A 61 14.40 17.51 -18.42
N GLU A 62 14.53 16.65 -19.44
CA GLU A 62 13.62 16.60 -20.59
C GLU A 62 12.36 15.76 -20.35
N TYR A 63 12.15 15.27 -19.13
CA TYR A 63 11.05 14.35 -18.81
C TYR A 63 9.97 15.02 -17.94
N ILE A 64 8.72 14.68 -18.21
CA ILE A 64 7.58 14.96 -17.34
C ILE A 64 7.42 13.79 -16.38
N THR A 65 7.56 14.06 -15.09
CA THR A 65 7.33 13.11 -14.00
C THR A 65 5.86 13.12 -13.61
N CYS A 66 5.17 11.98 -13.77
CA CYS A 66 3.77 11.81 -13.42
C CYS A 66 3.53 12.07 -11.92
N PRO A 67 2.51 12.86 -11.54
CA PRO A 67 2.28 13.22 -10.14
C PRO A 67 1.71 12.09 -9.26
N TRP A 68 1.34 10.95 -9.87
CA TRP A 68 0.78 9.82 -9.13
C TRP A 68 1.83 8.77 -8.80
N HIS A 69 2.64 8.38 -9.77
CA HIS A 69 3.52 7.21 -9.65
C HIS A 69 4.93 7.49 -10.20
N ALA A 70 5.30 8.76 -10.35
CA ALA A 70 6.62 9.20 -10.78
C ALA A 70 7.15 8.63 -12.11
N TRP A 71 6.32 7.92 -12.89
CA TRP A 71 6.65 7.50 -14.25
C TRP A 71 6.98 8.71 -15.12
N LYS A 72 8.04 8.58 -15.92
CA LYS A 72 8.60 9.67 -16.71
C LYS A 72 8.35 9.47 -18.19
N PHE A 73 7.98 10.57 -18.85
CA PHE A 73 7.84 10.62 -20.31
C PHE A 73 8.52 11.85 -20.86
N HIS A 74 9.30 11.70 -21.93
CA HIS A 74 9.98 12.79 -22.60
C HIS A 74 8.96 13.83 -23.07
N ARG A 75 9.20 15.10 -22.72
CA ARG A 75 8.22 16.19 -22.86
C ARG A 75 7.84 16.53 -24.31
N THR A 76 8.70 16.18 -25.27
CA THR A 76 8.49 16.41 -26.70
C THR A 76 8.17 15.14 -27.48
N THR A 77 8.86 14.03 -27.24
CA THR A 77 8.67 12.78 -28.01
C THR A 77 7.58 11.89 -27.41
N GLY A 78 7.27 12.07 -26.12
CA GLY A 78 6.32 11.23 -25.39
C GLY A 78 6.85 9.84 -25.01
N GLU A 79 8.12 9.54 -25.31
CA GLU A 79 8.75 8.26 -24.99
C GLU A 79 9.06 8.14 -23.50
N GLY A 80 9.02 6.92 -22.95
CA GLY A 80 9.45 6.65 -21.58
C GLY A 80 10.92 7.00 -21.37
N GLU A 81 11.34 7.05 -20.10
CA GLU A 81 12.75 7.25 -19.74
C GLU A 81 13.66 6.12 -20.24
N PRO A 82 15.00 6.29 -20.22
CA PRO A 82 15.92 5.30 -20.76
C PRO A 82 15.68 3.88 -20.20
N GLY A 83 15.56 2.90 -21.09
CA GLY A 83 15.16 1.52 -20.77
C GLY A 83 13.64 1.25 -20.85
N PHE A 84 12.82 2.29 -20.97
CA PHE A 84 11.35 2.24 -21.07
C PHE A 84 10.81 2.99 -22.29
N GLU A 85 11.63 3.24 -23.32
CA GLU A 85 11.31 4.07 -24.49
C GLU A 85 10.11 3.53 -25.31
N GLN A 86 9.76 2.26 -25.12
CA GLN A 86 8.61 1.61 -25.75
C GLN A 86 7.27 1.92 -25.06
N ASP A 87 7.28 2.40 -23.81
CA ASP A 87 6.08 2.92 -23.13
C ASP A 87 5.92 4.40 -23.48
N ARG A 88 4.96 4.72 -24.36
CA ARG A 88 4.86 6.03 -25.01
C ARG A 88 3.51 6.65 -24.82
N VAL A 89 3.48 7.89 -24.34
CA VAL A 89 2.29 8.73 -24.41
C VAL A 89 2.25 9.46 -25.76
N PRO A 90 1.06 9.83 -26.27
CA PRO A 90 0.98 10.59 -27.51
C PRO A 90 1.76 11.90 -27.42
N SER A 91 2.57 12.21 -28.43
CA SER A 91 3.18 13.52 -28.62
C SER A 91 2.57 14.24 -29.81
N TYR A 92 2.52 15.55 -29.75
CA TYR A 92 1.90 16.38 -30.78
C TYR A 92 2.93 17.36 -31.34
N PRO A 93 3.16 17.38 -32.66
CA PRO A 93 3.95 18.44 -33.28
C PRO A 93 3.40 19.81 -32.90
N VAL A 94 4.29 20.74 -32.57
CA VAL A 94 3.93 22.09 -32.13
C VAL A 94 4.45 23.14 -33.10
N LYS A 95 3.70 24.21 -33.30
CA LYS A 95 4.22 25.45 -33.91
C LYS A 95 3.67 26.66 -33.17
N VAL A 96 4.42 27.76 -33.19
CA VAL A 96 3.95 29.06 -32.70
C VAL A 96 3.70 29.96 -33.90
N GLU A 97 2.45 30.38 -34.09
CA GLU A 97 2.03 31.21 -35.22
C GLU A 97 1.08 32.31 -34.72
N GLY A 98 1.31 33.57 -35.10
CA GLY A 98 0.51 34.69 -34.61
C GLY A 98 0.49 34.84 -33.09
N GLY A 99 1.56 34.42 -32.40
CA GLY A 99 1.65 34.44 -30.92
C GLY A 99 0.88 33.33 -30.21
N ARG A 100 0.29 32.38 -30.96
CA ARG A 100 -0.48 31.26 -30.43
C ARG A 100 0.26 29.93 -30.57
N LEU A 101 0.12 29.06 -29.59
CA LEU A 101 0.65 27.70 -29.62
C LEU A 101 -0.37 26.78 -30.31
N LEU A 102 0.01 26.22 -31.45
CA LEU A 102 -0.81 25.31 -32.25
C LEU A 102 -0.22 23.90 -32.20
N ILE A 103 -1.07 22.87 -32.20
CA ILE A 103 -0.65 21.48 -32.26
C ILE A 103 -1.30 20.71 -33.41
N ASP A 104 -0.57 19.77 -34.01
CA ASP A 104 -1.13 18.84 -35.01
C ASP A 104 -1.68 17.58 -34.33
N LEU A 105 -2.97 17.31 -34.53
CA LEU A 105 -3.68 16.17 -33.94
C LEU A 105 -3.34 14.81 -34.55
N SER A 106 -2.54 14.76 -35.64
CA SER A 106 -2.07 13.52 -36.27
C SER A 106 -1.23 12.63 -35.34
N ARG A 107 -0.69 13.21 -34.24
CA ARG A 107 0.20 12.58 -33.22
C ARG A 107 1.50 12.05 -33.82
N ALA A 108 2.62 12.70 -33.52
CA ALA A 108 3.95 12.23 -33.93
C ALA A 108 4.28 10.87 -33.34
N THR A 109 3.94 10.67 -32.06
CA THR A 109 4.07 9.39 -31.38
C THR A 109 2.68 8.82 -31.07
N LYS A 110 2.42 7.57 -31.44
CA LYS A 110 1.21 6.85 -31.04
C LYS A 110 1.38 6.30 -29.63
N ARG A 111 0.26 6.21 -28.88
CA ARG A 111 0.26 5.57 -27.56
C ARG A 111 0.66 4.10 -27.70
N SER A 112 1.66 3.67 -26.96
CA SER A 112 2.04 2.26 -26.81
C SER A 112 2.29 1.96 -25.35
N ARG A 113 1.85 0.78 -24.88
CA ARG A 113 2.09 0.32 -23.51
C ARG A 113 2.81 -1.02 -23.60
N LYS A 114 4.04 -1.10 -23.10
CA LYS A 114 4.76 -2.38 -23.04
C LYS A 114 4.13 -3.23 -21.92
N PRO A 115 3.66 -4.45 -22.19
CA PRO A 115 3.23 -5.35 -21.14
C PRO A 115 4.44 -5.68 -20.26
N HIS A 116 4.27 -5.57 -18.95
CA HIS A 116 5.21 -6.10 -17.97
C HIS A 116 4.64 -7.39 -17.40
N ASP A 117 5.50 -8.34 -17.07
CA ASP A 117 5.07 -9.54 -16.36
C ASP A 117 4.38 -9.14 -15.06
N PRO A 118 3.24 -9.75 -14.73
CA PRO A 118 2.53 -9.42 -13.50
C PRO A 118 3.44 -9.66 -12.29
N HIS A 119 3.48 -8.69 -11.38
CA HIS A 119 4.19 -8.85 -10.11
C HIS A 119 3.69 -10.12 -9.37
N PRO A 120 4.54 -10.91 -8.70
CA PRO A 120 4.14 -12.16 -8.05
C PRO A 120 2.94 -12.03 -7.08
N LEU A 121 2.76 -10.87 -6.46
CA LEU A 121 1.62 -10.56 -5.58
C LEU A 121 0.26 -10.48 -6.31
N ALA A 122 0.25 -10.24 -7.62
CA ALA A 122 -0.97 -10.06 -8.41
C ALA A 122 -1.76 -11.37 -8.60
N ARG A 123 -1.12 -12.52 -8.32
CA ARG A 123 -1.74 -13.85 -8.40
C ARG A 123 -3.04 -13.93 -7.60
N THR A 124 -3.94 -14.80 -8.03
CA THR A 124 -5.21 -15.01 -7.32
C THR A 124 -4.93 -15.59 -5.93
N PRO A 125 -5.46 -14.99 -4.84
CA PRO A 125 -5.30 -15.54 -3.51
C PRO A 125 -5.91 -16.94 -3.44
N LYS A 126 -5.07 -17.94 -3.16
CA LYS A 126 -5.47 -19.33 -2.99
C LYS A 126 -4.61 -19.93 -1.88
N ARG A 127 -5.26 -20.57 -0.91
CA ARG A 127 -4.55 -21.30 0.14
C ARG A 127 -4.06 -22.63 -0.42
N GLU A 128 -2.75 -22.83 -0.41
CA GLU A 128 -2.18 -24.14 -0.73
C GLU A 128 -2.42 -25.16 0.39
N PRO A 129 -2.69 -26.44 0.07
CA PRO A 129 -2.83 -27.50 1.07
C PRO A 129 -1.62 -27.60 2.00
N GLY A 130 -1.84 -28.12 3.20
CA GLY A 130 -0.79 -28.29 4.21
C GLY A 130 -1.23 -27.83 5.61
N PRO A 131 -0.30 -27.85 6.58
CA PRO A 131 -0.56 -27.45 7.96
C PRO A 131 -1.03 -25.99 8.04
N LEU A 132 -1.62 -25.63 9.18
CA LEU A 132 -1.99 -24.24 9.44
C LEU A 132 -0.75 -23.35 9.47
N ARG A 133 -0.88 -22.11 8.99
CA ARG A 133 0.22 -21.15 8.89
C ARG A 133 -0.04 -19.92 9.75
N LEU A 134 0.88 -19.65 10.68
CA LEU A 134 0.81 -18.48 11.56
C LEU A 134 1.97 -17.52 11.32
N VAL A 135 1.65 -16.26 11.07
CA VAL A 135 2.61 -15.15 11.05
C VAL A 135 2.54 -14.39 12.36
N GLY A 136 3.68 -14.30 13.04
CA GLY A 136 3.91 -13.28 14.04
C GLY A 136 4.45 -12.03 13.37
N LEU A 137 3.77 -10.90 13.53
CA LEU A 137 4.21 -9.61 13.00
C LEU A 137 4.63 -8.71 14.16
N SER A 138 5.93 -8.45 14.29
CA SER A 138 6.45 -7.47 15.25
C SER A 138 6.46 -6.07 14.66
N THR A 139 5.90 -5.12 15.41
CA THR A 139 5.88 -3.70 15.04
C THR A 139 6.77 -2.86 15.97
N THR A 140 7.60 -3.45 16.82
CA THR A 140 8.53 -2.68 17.65
C THR A 140 9.56 -1.95 16.79
N ALA A 141 9.93 -0.73 17.18
CA ALA A 141 11.00 0.03 16.54
C ALA A 141 12.39 -0.29 17.12
N MET A 142 12.48 -1.23 18.06
CA MET A 142 13.76 -1.64 18.66
C MET A 142 14.55 -2.51 17.68
N ASP A 143 15.61 -1.97 17.08
CA ASP A 143 16.44 -2.72 16.11
C ASP A 143 17.35 -3.78 16.75
N GLY A 144 17.84 -4.70 15.90
CA GLY A 144 18.79 -5.74 16.30
C GLY A 144 20.23 -5.26 16.45
N LYS A 145 20.57 -4.04 16.01
CA LYS A 145 21.94 -3.50 16.13
C LYS A 145 22.26 -3.13 17.59
N TYR A 146 21.25 -2.65 18.32
CA TYR A 146 21.34 -2.34 19.74
C TYR A 146 20.19 -3.02 20.49
N PRO A 147 20.31 -4.34 20.74
CA PRO A 147 19.20 -5.15 21.19
C PRO A 147 18.69 -4.68 22.55
N ARG A 148 17.38 -4.39 22.60
CA ARG A 148 16.63 -4.08 23.81
C ARG A 148 15.51 -5.10 23.97
N PHE A 149 15.15 -5.39 25.21
CA PHE A 149 14.03 -6.29 25.47
C PHE A 149 12.71 -5.66 25.00
N SER A 150 12.04 -6.31 24.07
CA SER A 150 10.69 -5.97 23.62
C SER A 150 9.68 -6.91 24.24
N GLY A 151 8.82 -6.40 25.13
CA GLY A 151 7.78 -7.20 25.76
C GLY A 151 6.75 -7.74 24.76
N SER A 152 6.40 -6.95 23.73
CA SER A 152 5.52 -7.41 22.66
C SER A 152 6.13 -8.55 21.85
N ASP A 153 7.42 -8.47 21.53
CA ASP A 153 8.12 -9.53 20.78
C ASP A 153 8.33 -10.78 21.64
N HIS A 154 8.58 -10.60 22.94
CA HIS A 154 8.72 -11.71 23.88
C HIS A 154 7.44 -12.55 23.92
N LEU A 155 6.28 -11.91 24.11
CA LEU A 155 4.98 -12.60 24.11
C LEU A 155 4.62 -13.15 22.72
N LEU A 156 4.97 -12.43 21.65
CA LEU A 156 4.81 -12.92 20.28
C LEU A 156 5.62 -14.20 20.03
N GLY A 157 6.83 -14.30 20.59
CA GLY A 157 7.66 -15.50 20.55
C GLY A 157 7.02 -16.71 21.24
N HIS A 158 6.37 -16.50 22.39
CA HIS A 158 5.60 -17.56 23.07
C HIS A 158 4.41 -18.03 22.24
N ALA A 159 3.67 -17.11 21.63
CA ALA A 159 2.57 -17.44 20.72
C ALA A 159 3.04 -18.29 19.52
N LEU A 160 4.15 -17.89 18.88
CA LEU A 160 4.76 -18.63 17.76
C LEU A 160 5.25 -20.02 18.19
N SER A 161 5.91 -20.12 19.34
CA SER A 161 6.43 -21.39 19.86
C SER A 161 5.30 -22.37 20.16
N ALA A 162 4.20 -21.88 20.76
CA ALA A 162 3.01 -22.68 21.02
C ALA A 162 2.33 -23.15 19.72
N ALA A 163 2.23 -22.28 18.71
CA ALA A 163 1.69 -22.64 17.39
C ALA A 163 2.54 -23.73 16.71
N GLN A 164 3.87 -23.61 16.77
CA GLN A 164 4.78 -24.61 16.24
C GLN A 164 4.65 -25.95 16.97
N ALA A 165 4.54 -25.94 18.29
CA ALA A 165 4.30 -27.14 19.09
C ALA A 165 2.95 -27.82 18.77
N ALA A 166 1.95 -27.04 18.33
CA ALA A 166 0.67 -27.54 17.83
C ALA A 166 0.70 -28.00 16.36
N GLY A 167 1.88 -28.02 15.70
CA GLY A 167 2.05 -28.49 14.33
C GLY A 167 1.79 -27.44 13.24
N ALA A 168 1.65 -26.16 13.61
CA ALA A 168 1.52 -25.08 12.63
C ALA A 168 2.89 -24.68 12.06
N GLU A 169 2.92 -24.32 10.77
CA GLU A 169 4.06 -23.61 10.18
C GLU A 169 4.07 -22.16 10.68
N THR A 170 5.22 -21.66 11.13
CA THR A 170 5.33 -20.31 11.69
C THR A 170 6.35 -19.46 10.96
N LYS A 171 6.05 -18.16 10.84
CA LYS A 171 6.99 -17.13 10.37
C LYS A 171 6.95 -15.93 11.30
N LEU A 172 8.10 -15.32 11.55
CA LEU A 172 8.20 -14.04 12.23
C LEU A 172 8.66 -12.99 11.22
N ILE A 173 7.85 -11.95 11.06
CA ILE A 173 8.20 -10.76 10.28
C ILE A 173 8.35 -9.62 11.27
N ARG A 174 9.52 -8.97 11.28
CA ARG A 174 9.73 -7.75 12.06
C ARG A 174 9.79 -6.57 11.13
N LEU A 175 8.94 -5.57 11.35
CA LEU A 175 8.87 -4.41 10.47
C LEU A 175 10.14 -3.53 10.53
N ASN A 176 10.87 -3.55 11.64
CA ASN A 176 12.15 -2.86 11.78
C ASN A 176 13.29 -3.49 10.96
N ASP A 177 13.17 -4.76 10.57
CA ASP A 177 14.13 -5.45 9.69
C ASP A 177 13.83 -5.18 8.21
N LEU A 178 12.70 -4.52 7.90
CA LEU A 178 12.26 -4.23 6.54
C LEU A 178 12.53 -2.78 6.14
N THR A 179 13.03 -2.60 4.92
CA THR A 179 13.07 -1.29 4.25
C THR A 179 11.82 -1.12 3.42
N PHE A 180 10.94 -0.19 3.79
CA PHE A 180 9.74 0.13 3.02
C PHE A 180 9.35 1.58 3.19
N ARG A 181 8.71 2.16 2.18
CA ARG A 181 8.29 3.57 2.17
C ARG A 181 6.98 3.81 2.93
N ALA A 182 6.73 5.04 3.38
CA ALA A 182 5.41 5.43 3.87
C ALA A 182 4.39 5.46 2.72
N CYS A 183 3.09 5.41 3.04
CA CYS A 183 2.06 5.60 2.03
C CYS A 183 2.02 7.07 1.58
N GLU A 184 1.92 7.31 0.27
CA GLU A 184 1.88 8.67 -0.31
C GLU A 184 0.45 9.16 -0.60
N GLY A 185 -0.56 8.41 -0.18
CA GLY A 185 -1.96 8.86 -0.29
C GLY A 185 -2.50 8.89 -1.72
N TYR A 186 -2.05 8.01 -2.62
CA TYR A 186 -2.50 7.99 -4.03
C TYR A 186 -4.02 7.86 -4.19
N TYR A 187 -4.68 7.13 -3.29
CA TYR A 187 -6.13 7.06 -3.27
C TYR A 187 -6.79 8.44 -3.17
N SER A 188 -6.21 9.37 -2.39
CA SER A 188 -6.69 10.74 -2.25
C SER A 188 -6.43 11.61 -3.48
N LYS A 189 -5.52 11.19 -4.38
CA LYS A 189 -5.31 11.82 -5.69
C LYS A 189 -6.34 11.35 -6.70
N ALA A 190 -6.59 10.04 -6.75
CA ALA A 190 -7.65 9.42 -7.52
C ALA A 190 -7.87 7.97 -7.03
N ALA A 191 -9.13 7.51 -7.01
CA ALA A 191 -9.45 6.15 -6.54
C ALA A 191 -8.67 5.06 -7.31
N ARG A 192 -8.50 5.23 -8.63
CA ARG A 192 -7.73 4.32 -9.50
C ARG A 192 -6.20 4.41 -9.35
N ALA A 193 -5.69 5.41 -8.63
CA ALA A 193 -4.25 5.58 -8.42
C ALA A 193 -3.71 4.68 -7.28
N CYS A 194 -4.59 4.20 -6.40
CA CYS A 194 -4.23 3.17 -5.43
C CYS A 194 -4.56 1.80 -6.02
N THR A 195 -3.53 1.04 -6.36
CA THR A 195 -3.67 -0.26 -7.05
C THR A 195 -3.28 -1.43 -6.13
N TRP A 196 -3.74 -2.63 -6.50
CA TRP A 196 -3.21 -3.89 -6.00
C TRP A 196 -2.47 -4.64 -7.13
N PRO A 197 -1.22 -5.10 -6.93
CA PRO A 197 -0.36 -4.84 -5.77
C PRO A 197 -0.04 -3.35 -5.57
N CYS A 198 0.40 -2.96 -4.37
CA CYS A 198 0.65 -1.56 -4.03
C CYS A 198 1.59 -0.90 -5.05
N SER A 199 1.16 0.22 -5.66
CA SER A 199 1.97 0.94 -6.66
C SER A 199 3.38 1.25 -6.17
N ILE A 200 3.56 1.60 -4.89
CA ILE A 200 4.88 1.92 -4.33
C ILE A 200 5.81 0.71 -4.39
N THR A 201 5.30 -0.48 -4.07
CA THR A 201 6.06 -1.74 -4.17
C THR A 201 6.35 -2.12 -5.61
N LEU A 202 5.47 -1.78 -6.55
CA LEU A 202 5.71 -2.01 -7.99
C LEU A 202 6.80 -1.08 -8.55
N MET A 203 6.93 0.13 -8.02
CA MET A 203 7.86 1.15 -8.51
C MET A 203 9.26 1.04 -7.87
N ASP A 204 9.33 0.50 -6.66
CA ASP A 204 10.56 0.42 -5.88
C ASP A 204 10.90 -1.05 -5.58
N SER A 205 11.80 -1.62 -6.37
CA SER A 205 12.26 -3.00 -6.18
C SER A 205 12.98 -3.25 -4.84
N ALA A 206 13.39 -2.19 -4.13
CA ALA A 206 13.97 -2.29 -2.80
C ALA A 206 12.92 -2.20 -1.68
N ASP A 207 11.66 -1.89 -1.98
CA ASP A 207 10.57 -1.83 -1.01
C ASP A 207 10.14 -3.24 -0.61
N GLN A 208 10.44 -3.61 0.64
CA GLN A 208 10.24 -4.95 1.19
C GLN A 208 8.85 -5.16 1.81
N MET A 209 7.88 -4.28 1.52
CA MET A 209 6.50 -4.43 1.98
C MET A 209 5.81 -5.62 1.30
N ASP A 210 6.32 -6.06 0.15
CA ASP A 210 5.91 -7.28 -0.56
C ASP A 210 5.88 -8.51 0.35
N ARG A 211 6.83 -8.64 1.27
CA ARG A 211 6.89 -9.74 2.26
C ARG A 211 5.66 -9.75 3.18
N VAL A 212 5.19 -8.58 3.60
CA VAL A 212 3.99 -8.45 4.45
C VAL A 212 2.74 -8.72 3.62
N TYR A 213 2.66 -8.20 2.40
CA TYR A 213 1.55 -8.48 1.49
C TYR A 213 1.43 -9.95 1.16
N ASP A 214 2.54 -10.62 0.86
CA ASP A 214 2.57 -12.04 0.55
C ASP A 214 2.13 -12.87 1.75
N ALA A 215 2.66 -12.55 2.93
CA ALA A 215 2.26 -13.15 4.19
C ALA A 215 0.76 -13.01 4.44
N PHE A 216 0.21 -11.80 4.30
CA PHE A 216 -1.18 -11.51 4.65
C PHE A 216 -2.16 -12.07 3.62
N VAL A 217 -1.89 -11.91 2.33
CA VAL A 217 -2.84 -12.27 1.28
C VAL A 217 -2.70 -13.73 0.87
N HIS A 218 -1.49 -14.24 0.77
CA HIS A 218 -1.24 -15.52 0.12
C HIS A 218 -0.84 -16.64 1.07
N TRP A 219 0.01 -16.37 2.08
CA TRP A 219 0.63 -17.44 2.86
C TRP A 219 -0.10 -17.79 4.16
N ALA A 220 -0.41 -16.80 5.00
CA ALA A 220 -0.86 -17.04 6.38
C ALA A 220 -2.35 -17.38 6.49
N ASP A 221 -2.68 -18.23 7.45
CA ASP A 221 -4.04 -18.46 7.92
C ASP A 221 -4.36 -17.58 9.13
N VAL A 222 -3.36 -17.40 10.00
CA VAL A 222 -3.42 -16.58 11.21
C VAL A 222 -2.32 -15.52 11.19
N ILE A 223 -2.67 -14.28 11.53
CA ILE A 223 -1.73 -13.19 11.75
C ILE A 223 -1.87 -12.73 13.21
N ILE A 224 -0.80 -12.82 13.98
CA ILE A 224 -0.72 -12.20 15.32
C ILE A 224 0.18 -10.97 15.24
N VAL A 225 -0.38 -9.79 15.51
CA VAL A 225 0.38 -8.53 15.52
C VAL A 225 0.78 -8.18 16.95
N GLY A 226 2.08 -8.12 17.21
CA GLY A 226 2.66 -7.66 18.46
C GLY A 226 3.08 -6.20 18.37
N THR A 227 2.46 -5.33 19.16
CA THR A 227 2.79 -3.89 19.18
C THR A 227 3.07 -3.37 20.59
N PRO A 228 4.11 -2.53 20.76
CA PRO A 228 4.19 -1.69 21.95
C PRO A 228 3.13 -0.58 21.89
N ILE A 229 2.76 -0.05 23.06
CA ILE A 229 2.04 1.22 23.18
C ILE A 229 3.05 2.37 23.23
N ARG A 230 2.90 3.36 22.35
CA ARG A 230 3.69 4.60 22.32
C ARG A 230 2.75 5.79 22.22
N TRP A 231 2.83 6.72 23.17
CA TRP A 231 1.95 7.90 23.19
C TRP A 231 0.45 7.53 23.11
N GLY A 232 0.07 6.44 23.81
CA GLY A 232 -1.32 5.98 23.85
C GLY A 232 -1.83 5.30 22.58
N ALA A 233 -0.96 5.05 21.60
CA ALA A 233 -1.29 4.41 20.31
C ALA A 233 -0.40 3.19 20.04
N ALA A 234 -0.72 2.43 18.99
CA ALA A 234 0.19 1.41 18.44
C ALA A 234 1.50 2.05 17.94
N SER A 235 2.51 1.24 17.66
CA SER A 235 3.81 1.76 17.22
C SER A 235 3.73 2.53 15.89
N SER A 236 4.69 3.42 15.64
CA SER A 236 4.78 4.12 14.36
C SER A 236 4.98 3.17 13.17
N LEU A 237 5.69 2.05 13.36
CA LEU A 237 5.84 1.04 12.32
C LEU A 237 4.53 0.32 12.00
N TYR A 238 3.66 0.10 13.00
CA TYR A 238 2.30 -0.40 12.77
C TYR A 238 1.55 0.54 11.83
N PHE A 239 1.52 1.85 12.12
CA PHE A 239 0.80 2.81 11.28
C PHE A 239 1.39 2.92 9.88
N LYS A 240 2.73 2.97 9.77
CA LYS A 240 3.42 2.99 8.47
C LYS A 240 3.04 1.78 7.60
N MET A 241 2.89 0.60 8.19
CA MET A 241 2.40 -0.60 7.49
C MET A 241 0.90 -0.51 7.19
N ALA A 242 0.07 -0.15 8.18
CA ALA A 242 -1.38 -0.08 8.04
C ALA A 242 -1.81 0.87 6.91
N GLU A 243 -1.16 2.03 6.79
CA GLU A 243 -1.39 2.98 5.69
C GLU A 243 -1.09 2.38 4.30
N ARG A 244 -0.08 1.50 4.21
CA ARG A 244 0.30 0.80 2.98
C ARG A 244 -0.69 -0.31 2.61
N LEU A 245 -1.34 -0.93 3.60
CA LEU A 245 -2.41 -1.92 3.41
C LEU A 245 -3.75 -1.33 2.91
N ASN A 246 -3.87 0.00 2.77
CA ASN A 246 -5.02 0.64 2.13
C ASN A 246 -5.29 0.11 0.70
N CYS A 247 -4.24 -0.34 -0.02
CA CYS A 247 -4.41 -1.00 -1.31
C CYS A 247 -5.22 -2.31 -1.23
N VAL A 248 -5.10 -3.05 -0.11
CA VAL A 248 -5.85 -4.28 0.15
C VAL A 248 -7.32 -3.94 0.41
N GLN A 249 -7.59 -2.92 1.24
CA GLN A 249 -8.96 -2.43 1.46
C GLN A 249 -9.60 -1.93 0.15
N ASN A 250 -8.83 -1.20 -0.66
CA ASN A 250 -9.31 -0.67 -1.94
C ASN A 250 -9.59 -1.79 -2.95
N ALA A 251 -8.89 -2.91 -2.93
CA ALA A 251 -9.22 -4.04 -3.80
C ALA A 251 -10.69 -4.49 -3.64
N ILE A 252 -11.20 -4.50 -2.41
CA ILE A 252 -12.62 -4.79 -2.13
C ILE A 252 -13.48 -3.59 -2.52
N THR A 253 -13.16 -2.41 -1.97
CA THR A 253 -14.06 -1.25 -2.03
C THR A 253 -14.06 -0.50 -3.37
N THR A 254 -13.13 -0.77 -4.29
CA THR A 254 -13.07 -0.13 -5.62
C THR A 254 -13.05 -1.11 -6.79
N HIS A 255 -12.72 -2.39 -6.55
CA HIS A 255 -12.65 -3.42 -7.60
C HIS A 255 -13.47 -4.67 -7.28
N ASN A 256 -14.22 -4.67 -6.17
CA ASN A 256 -15.03 -5.79 -5.69
C ASN A 256 -14.26 -7.12 -5.59
N ARG A 257 -12.98 -7.05 -5.20
CA ARG A 257 -12.08 -8.19 -5.09
C ARG A 257 -11.64 -8.40 -3.64
N VAL A 258 -12.09 -9.49 -3.04
CA VAL A 258 -11.71 -9.90 -1.68
C VAL A 258 -10.35 -10.60 -1.70
N LEU A 259 -9.35 -9.96 -1.08
CA LEU A 259 -7.99 -10.49 -0.96
C LEU A 259 -7.77 -11.29 0.33
N ILE A 260 -8.37 -10.85 1.43
CA ILE A 260 -8.30 -11.53 2.74
C ILE A 260 -9.47 -12.51 2.82
N ARG A 261 -9.18 -13.82 2.76
CA ARG A 261 -10.19 -14.89 2.71
C ARG A 261 -9.91 -15.94 3.77
N ASN A 262 -10.87 -16.19 4.67
CA ASN A 262 -10.76 -17.15 5.78
C ASN A 262 -9.51 -16.93 6.65
N LYS A 263 -9.11 -15.67 6.88
CA LYS A 263 -7.90 -15.33 7.65
C LYS A 263 -8.24 -14.73 8.99
N ILE A 264 -7.47 -15.12 10.00
CA ILE A 264 -7.66 -14.72 11.39
C ILE A 264 -6.64 -13.68 11.79
N ALA A 265 -7.08 -12.69 12.58
CA ALA A 265 -6.20 -11.74 13.23
C ALA A 265 -6.28 -11.86 14.76
N GLY A 266 -5.13 -11.77 15.42
CA GLY A 266 -5.01 -11.64 16.88
C GLY A 266 -3.97 -10.61 17.27
N PHE A 267 -4.05 -10.07 18.49
CA PHE A 267 -3.20 -8.95 18.91
C PHE A 267 -2.52 -9.16 20.27
N ILE A 268 -1.27 -8.73 20.35
CA ILE A 268 -0.49 -8.67 21.59
C ILE A 268 -0.09 -7.21 21.80
N ILE A 269 -0.63 -6.59 22.83
CA ILE A 269 -0.47 -5.14 23.08
C ILE A 269 0.27 -4.95 24.41
N VAL A 270 1.45 -4.35 24.36
CA VAL A 270 2.28 -4.17 25.58
C VAL A 270 2.62 -2.70 25.80
N GLY A 271 2.17 -2.16 26.93
CA GLY A 271 2.44 -0.79 27.38
C GLY A 271 3.05 -0.75 28.77
N GLY A 272 3.60 0.40 29.15
CA GLY A 272 4.01 0.68 30.53
C GLY A 272 2.85 1.19 31.38
N GLN A 273 2.15 2.22 30.89
CA GLN A 273 1.14 2.96 31.64
C GLN A 273 -0.30 2.55 31.32
N ASP A 274 -0.87 2.96 30.17
CA ASP A 274 -2.29 2.71 29.84
C ASP A 274 -2.56 2.69 28.31
N ASN A 275 -3.84 2.72 27.91
CA ASN A 275 -4.42 2.81 26.56
C ASN A 275 -4.63 1.49 25.80
N ILE A 276 -4.63 0.35 26.50
CA ILE A 276 -4.84 -0.96 25.86
C ILE A 276 -6.10 -0.98 24.99
N GLN A 277 -7.24 -0.57 25.54
CA GLN A 277 -8.54 -0.64 24.85
C GLN A 277 -8.60 0.30 23.65
N GLY A 278 -7.98 1.49 23.75
CA GLY A 278 -7.87 2.43 22.64
C GLY A 278 -7.06 1.86 21.48
N VAL A 279 -5.91 1.25 21.79
CA VAL A 279 -5.07 0.57 20.78
C VAL A 279 -5.79 -0.64 20.18
N ALA A 280 -6.38 -1.49 21.02
CA ALA A 280 -7.12 -2.66 20.56
C ALA A 280 -8.29 -2.28 19.65
N GLY A 281 -9.07 -1.25 20.00
CA GLY A 281 -10.19 -0.77 19.19
C GLY A 281 -9.76 -0.29 17.81
N GLN A 282 -8.65 0.46 17.72
CA GLN A 282 -8.10 0.90 16.44
C GLN A 282 -7.63 -0.28 15.57
N MET A 283 -6.95 -1.26 16.17
CA MET A 283 -6.45 -2.44 15.45
C MET A 283 -7.59 -3.34 14.97
N LEU A 284 -8.57 -3.60 15.85
CA LEU A 284 -9.76 -4.39 15.52
C LEU A 284 -10.54 -3.75 14.37
N GLY A 285 -10.83 -2.45 14.45
CA GLY A 285 -11.54 -1.73 13.39
C GLY A 285 -10.80 -1.76 12.06
N PHE A 286 -9.47 -1.56 12.07
CA PHE A 286 -8.67 -1.59 10.85
C PHE A 286 -8.63 -2.99 10.20
N PHE A 287 -8.34 -4.04 10.97
CA PHE A 287 -8.27 -5.41 10.43
C PHE A 287 -9.65 -5.94 10.02
N ALA A 288 -10.73 -5.52 10.70
CA ALA A 288 -12.10 -5.85 10.29
C ALA A 288 -12.42 -5.29 8.90
N GLU A 289 -12.05 -4.03 8.65
CA GLU A 289 -12.24 -3.38 7.34
C GLU A 289 -11.39 -3.99 6.22
N LEU A 290 -10.32 -4.72 6.54
CA LEU A 290 -9.57 -5.52 5.56
C LEU A 290 -10.20 -6.89 5.26
N GLY A 291 -11.13 -7.35 6.11
CA GLY A 291 -11.80 -8.65 5.98
C GLY A 291 -11.24 -9.76 6.89
N PHE A 292 -10.42 -9.44 7.89
CA PHE A 292 -9.99 -10.44 8.87
C PHE A 292 -11.11 -10.79 9.86
N ILE A 293 -11.09 -12.04 10.31
CA ILE A 293 -12.01 -12.56 11.32
C ILE A 293 -11.27 -12.69 12.65
N PHE A 294 -12.00 -12.56 13.75
CA PHE A 294 -11.45 -12.52 15.11
C PHE A 294 -12.02 -13.68 15.94
N PRO A 295 -11.19 -14.40 16.71
CA PRO A 295 -11.69 -15.32 17.71
C PRO A 295 -12.31 -14.56 18.88
N GLN A 296 -13.05 -15.28 19.74
CA GLN A 296 -13.40 -14.73 21.05
C GLN A 296 -12.13 -14.34 21.81
N PHE A 297 -12.15 -13.17 22.45
CA PHE A 297 -10.98 -12.57 23.11
C PHE A 297 -9.78 -12.43 22.13
N PRO A 298 -9.86 -11.59 21.09
CA PRO A 298 -8.87 -11.56 20.01
C PRO A 298 -7.55 -10.87 20.36
N TYR A 299 -7.39 -10.42 21.60
CA TYR A 299 -6.13 -9.84 22.05
C TYR A 299 -5.79 -10.24 23.47
N ILE A 300 -4.49 -10.22 23.77
CA ILE A 300 -3.97 -10.16 25.12
C ILE A 300 -3.19 -8.86 25.29
N ALA A 301 -3.08 -8.38 26.51
CA ALA A 301 -2.38 -7.14 26.76
C ALA A 301 -1.73 -7.09 28.13
N HIS A 302 -0.70 -6.26 28.24
CA HIS A 302 -0.05 -5.93 29.50
C HIS A 302 0.12 -4.43 29.62
N SER A 303 -0.22 -3.89 30.79
CA SER A 303 0.12 -2.55 31.22
C SER A 303 0.19 -2.50 32.74
N ARG A 304 0.96 -1.59 33.31
CA ARG A 304 1.06 -1.45 34.79
C ARG A 304 -0.01 -0.53 35.37
N GLY A 305 -0.70 0.23 34.52
CA GLY A 305 -1.71 1.20 34.91
C GLY A 305 -1.12 2.60 35.07
N TRP A 306 -1.95 3.63 34.84
CA TRP A 306 -1.54 5.04 34.90
C TRP A 306 -0.85 5.43 36.21
N SER A 307 -1.30 4.88 37.34
CA SER A 307 -0.80 5.25 38.67
C SER A 307 0.40 4.42 39.14
N ARG A 308 0.91 3.47 38.35
CA ARG A 308 2.11 2.70 38.69
C ARG A 308 3.29 3.24 37.92
N GLU A 309 4.20 3.93 38.61
CA GLU A 309 5.40 4.55 38.05
C GLU A 309 6.68 3.69 38.23
N ASP A 310 6.58 2.45 38.74
CA ASP A 310 7.73 1.54 38.92
C ASP A 310 8.14 0.84 37.60
N MET A 311 8.44 1.65 36.58
CA MET A 311 8.75 1.21 35.22
C MET A 311 10.03 0.39 35.12
N GLU A 312 10.96 0.51 36.06
CA GLU A 312 12.22 -0.26 36.12
C GLU A 312 11.94 -1.76 36.22
N ARG A 313 10.81 -2.15 36.81
CA ARG A 313 10.40 -3.56 36.96
C ARG A 313 9.54 -4.07 35.82
N ASN A 314 9.04 -3.19 34.94
CA ASN A 314 8.08 -3.57 33.89
C ASN A 314 8.63 -4.67 32.98
N ILE A 315 9.89 -4.53 32.55
CA ILE A 315 10.56 -5.54 31.71
C ILE A 315 10.64 -6.88 32.43
N GLU A 316 11.05 -6.88 33.69
CA GLU A 316 11.22 -8.12 34.45
C GLU A 316 9.89 -8.83 34.70
N VAL A 317 8.84 -8.07 35.00
CA VAL A 317 7.47 -8.60 35.15
C VAL A 317 7.01 -9.28 33.87
N VAL A 318 7.15 -8.63 32.71
CA VAL A 318 6.74 -9.24 31.43
C VAL A 318 7.59 -10.47 31.10
N ARG A 319 8.90 -10.41 31.35
CA ARG A 319 9.85 -11.49 31.05
C ARG A 319 9.59 -12.76 31.86
N THR A 320 9.20 -12.61 33.13
CA THR A 320 9.06 -13.73 34.08
C THR A 320 7.62 -14.19 34.26
N SER A 321 6.64 -13.46 33.73
CA SER A 321 5.23 -13.80 33.87
C SER A 321 4.86 -15.03 33.05
N LYS A 322 4.68 -16.15 33.74
CA LYS A 322 4.08 -17.36 33.18
C LYS A 322 2.66 -17.11 32.68
N GLU A 323 1.88 -16.29 33.38
CA GLU A 323 0.50 -15.97 32.99
C GLU A 323 0.43 -15.27 31.64
N LEU A 324 1.33 -14.31 31.38
CA LEU A 324 1.38 -13.63 30.08
C LEU A 324 1.85 -14.58 28.97
N ALA A 325 2.83 -15.45 29.25
CA ALA A 325 3.29 -16.46 28.31
C ALA A 325 2.17 -17.46 27.95
N ASP A 326 1.48 -18.01 28.96
CA ASP A 326 0.34 -18.91 28.78
C ASP A 326 -0.82 -18.21 28.05
N GLY A 327 -1.06 -16.93 28.34
CA GLY A 327 -2.03 -16.10 27.63
C GLY A 327 -1.72 -15.95 26.15
N ALA A 328 -0.44 -15.76 25.80
CA ALA A 328 0.01 -15.65 24.41
C ALA A 328 -0.12 -16.98 23.66
N ALA A 329 0.24 -18.09 24.31
CA ALA A 329 0.04 -19.43 23.77
C ALA A 329 -1.45 -19.73 23.52
N LYS A 330 -2.32 -19.41 24.48
CA LYS A 330 -3.78 -19.57 24.34
C LYS A 330 -4.36 -18.65 23.27
N LEU A 331 -3.74 -17.51 22.95
CA LEU A 331 -4.14 -16.65 21.83
C LEU A 331 -3.84 -17.32 20.50
N ALA A 332 -2.64 -17.89 20.34
CA ALA A 332 -2.32 -18.65 19.15
C ALA A 332 -3.27 -19.84 18.96
N ALA A 333 -3.52 -20.62 20.02
CA ALA A 333 -4.41 -21.79 19.97
C ALA A 333 -5.81 -21.44 19.44
N ARG A 334 -6.49 -20.48 20.06
CA ARG A 334 -7.86 -20.09 19.64
C ARG A 334 -7.91 -19.48 18.23
N CYS A 335 -6.86 -18.76 17.82
CA CYS A 335 -6.78 -18.27 16.44
C CYS A 335 -6.64 -19.43 15.44
N LEU A 336 -5.80 -20.43 15.74
CA LEU A 336 -5.58 -21.60 14.89
C LEU A 336 -6.83 -22.49 14.81
N GLU A 337 -7.50 -22.73 15.92
CA GLU A 337 -8.76 -23.47 15.98
C GLU A 337 -9.82 -22.83 15.06
N LEU A 338 -10.03 -21.52 15.19
CA LEU A 338 -10.99 -20.82 14.33
C LEU A 338 -10.55 -20.81 12.85
N ALA A 339 -9.25 -20.68 12.57
CA ALA A 339 -8.74 -20.75 11.21
C ALA A 339 -9.03 -22.12 10.58
N ALA A 340 -8.81 -23.22 11.32
CA ALA A 340 -9.09 -24.58 10.86
C ALA A 340 -10.55 -24.74 10.46
N ASP A 341 -11.47 -24.27 11.30
CA ASP A 341 -12.91 -24.33 11.05
C ASP A 341 -13.31 -23.55 9.79
N LEU A 342 -12.80 -22.32 9.62
CA LEU A 342 -13.13 -21.50 8.45
C LEU A 342 -12.54 -22.06 7.16
N ILE A 343 -11.32 -22.58 7.21
CA ILE A 343 -10.66 -23.20 6.05
C ILE A 343 -11.40 -24.47 5.62
N ALA A 344 -11.88 -25.27 6.58
CA ALA A 344 -12.64 -26.48 6.29
C ALA A 344 -13.99 -26.18 5.62
N ARG A 345 -14.62 -25.04 5.94
CA ARG A 345 -15.89 -24.60 5.33
C ARG A 345 -15.72 -23.86 4.01
N ASP A 346 -14.63 -23.10 3.87
CA ASP A 346 -14.32 -22.24 2.71
C ASP A 346 -15.48 -21.34 2.24
N GLU A 347 -16.12 -20.66 3.18
CA GLU A 347 -17.29 -19.81 2.90
C GLU A 347 -16.94 -18.33 2.64
N ALA A 348 -15.65 -17.97 2.64
CA ALA A 348 -15.26 -16.57 2.40
C ALA A 348 -15.73 -16.06 1.02
N PRO A 349 -16.39 -14.91 0.96
CA PRO A 349 -16.85 -14.33 -0.30
C PRO A 349 -15.67 -13.92 -1.18
N THR A 350 -15.78 -14.12 -2.50
CA THR A 350 -14.79 -13.64 -3.49
C THR A 350 -15.01 -12.17 -3.85
N ALA A 351 -16.24 -11.69 -3.63
CA ALA A 351 -16.74 -10.36 -3.89
C ALA A 351 -17.74 -9.98 -2.79
N ILE A 352 -17.75 -8.70 -2.39
CA ILE A 352 -18.73 -8.15 -1.44
C ILE A 352 -19.25 -6.86 -2.06
N GLU A 353 -20.41 -6.95 -2.70
CA GLU A 353 -21.05 -5.75 -3.25
C GLU A 353 -21.28 -4.73 -2.15
N ARG A 354 -20.82 -3.49 -2.39
CA ARG A 354 -20.91 -2.37 -1.43
C ARG A 354 -20.21 -2.65 -0.08
N GLY A 355 -19.23 -3.56 -0.05
CA GLY A 355 -18.44 -3.86 1.14
C GLY A 355 -17.67 -2.65 1.68
N GLY A 356 -17.42 -2.65 2.99
CA GLY A 356 -16.67 -1.61 3.70
C GLY A 356 -17.44 -0.30 3.86
N ARG A 357 -16.74 0.72 4.40
CA ARG A 357 -17.32 2.03 4.82
C ARG A 357 -18.14 2.82 3.80
N LYS A 358 -18.12 2.45 2.51
CA LYS A 358 -18.75 3.24 1.45
C LYS A 358 -20.23 2.95 1.31
N ALA A 359 -20.69 1.71 1.49
CA ALA A 359 -22.11 1.32 1.43
C ALA A 359 -22.90 1.81 0.18
N HIS A 360 -22.24 2.31 -0.88
CA HIS A 360 -22.85 2.80 -2.13
C HIS A 360 -22.23 2.10 -3.35
N ALA A 361 -22.96 2.11 -4.46
CA ALA A 361 -22.46 1.61 -5.74
C ALA A 361 -21.32 2.51 -6.23
N LEU A 362 -20.21 1.90 -6.66
CA LEU A 362 -19.17 2.61 -7.40
C LEU A 362 -19.74 2.86 -8.81
N THR A 363 -19.97 4.12 -9.15
CA THR A 363 -20.36 4.57 -10.50
C THR A 363 -19.17 4.60 -11.44
#